data_AF-A0AAE1LTB3-F1
#
_entry.id   AF-A0AAE1LTB3-F1
#
_cell.length_a   1.000
_cell.length_b   1.000
_cell.length_c   1.000
_cell.angle_alpha   90.00
_cell.angle_beta   90.00
_cell.angle_gamma   90.00
#
_symmetry.space_group_name_H-M   'P 1'
#
loop_
_entity.id
_entity.type
_entity.pdbx_description
1 polymer ?
#
loop_
_entity_poly.entity_id
_entity_poly.type
_entity_poly.pdbx_seq_one_letter_code
_entity_poly.pdbx_strand_id
1 'polypeptide(L)'
;MIQDIIHLLIKLRGKLTKPSVIIPMGKQFVASRGHIAELIQKTSKDQHLLTMGSIDVKDKMNFRSAQMLCDERVSSLLRSNVAGSEGTATYLDMMRELTNAFLDPQMQPLERIMLVWKWTFFLRFLRKFIENHDGYSLLHNFITANAYTCIEINAHGLIQIIRNLRDLEQHELFLPWLFSSQTCEESLRRFRSQTSTYGSVVNFSILEITHRVRRTDFLAESFNNLKDVMKFPQSQKLYKLSSEPKTITAFLPEDFEIEQTVNLAFKAAKTLCVTLGLVKKTADIPLSSLKRVRVNEVLHDVPNDEVYDEELLDDENEKNGEEENEELSCLHDEENDVSEDLLIVSTGQLKLKTFQNNLPLSPSSPFVLVQDGSGEVRLIKKTTLVWLLNSGDTSMSSDRIHRVRGNTVSHRLVTQPSGALHKEKKLMVGDWCAFTSEDNTVAVGRILAFSYLFGSTWKNQEYSALSAPVEPPKNVQARGIGCLCTWFKIVKNGKLQSTSMDVHGYYNIDKYICSLPRPDIVGKDLFLRCSLKDIEKLKAKK
;
A
#
# COMPACT_ATOMS: atom_id res chain seq x y z
N MET A 1 2.91 -5.96 22.38
CA MET A 1 2.23 -4.93 21.57
C MET A 1 2.28 -5.37 20.11
N ILE A 2 1.18 -5.23 19.37
CA ILE A 2 1.10 -5.54 17.94
C ILE A 2 0.60 -4.29 17.23
N GLN A 3 1.22 -3.97 16.09
CA GLN A 3 0.83 -2.92 15.16
C GLN A 3 -0.12 -3.49 14.10
N ASP A 4 -1.04 -2.65 13.62
CA ASP A 4 -2.08 -3.08 12.70
C ASP A 4 -1.53 -3.58 11.35
N ILE A 5 -1.76 -4.87 11.07
CA ILE A 5 -1.30 -5.56 9.88
C ILE A 5 -1.98 -5.07 8.59
N ILE A 6 -3.23 -4.59 8.68
CA ILE A 6 -4.00 -4.10 7.53
C ILE A 6 -3.38 -2.80 7.02
N HIS A 7 -3.12 -1.89 7.96
CA HIS A 7 -2.45 -0.62 7.68
C HIS A 7 -1.01 -0.83 7.21
N LEU A 8 -0.30 -1.82 7.76
CA LEU A 8 1.02 -2.21 7.28
C LEU A 8 0.98 -2.66 5.81
N LEU A 9 0.02 -3.52 5.44
CA LEU A 9 -0.13 -3.98 4.05
C LEU A 9 -0.39 -2.81 3.09
N ILE A 10 -1.24 -1.87 3.49
CA ILE A 10 -1.54 -0.66 2.70
C ILE A 10 -0.29 0.21 2.53
N LYS A 11 0.52 0.41 3.57
CA LYS A 11 1.79 1.17 3.50
C LYS A 11 2.78 0.53 2.51
N LEU A 12 2.91 -0.80 2.55
CA LEU A 12 3.76 -1.55 1.61
C LEU A 12 3.26 -1.41 0.16
N ARG A 13 1.95 -1.56 -0.06
CA ARG A 13 1.33 -1.33 -1.39
C ARG A 13 1.59 0.10 -1.88
N GLY A 14 1.39 1.09 -1.03
CA GLY A 14 1.54 2.50 -1.35
C GLY A 14 2.96 2.82 -1.84
N LYS A 15 3.99 2.24 -1.21
CA LYS A 15 5.38 2.43 -1.65
C LYS A 15 5.66 1.71 -2.99
N LEU A 16 5.15 0.49 -3.19
CA LEU A 16 5.35 -0.29 -4.43
C LEU A 16 4.68 0.34 -5.67
N THR A 17 3.51 0.96 -5.49
CA THR A 17 2.68 1.47 -6.59
C THR A 17 3.07 2.88 -7.04
N LYS A 18 3.88 3.60 -6.24
CA LYS A 18 4.41 4.92 -6.60
C LYS A 18 5.40 4.83 -7.78
N PRO A 19 5.15 5.51 -8.91
CA PRO A 19 6.01 5.41 -10.09
C PRO A 19 7.43 5.91 -9.83
N SER A 20 7.61 6.97 -9.04
CA SER A 20 8.91 7.60 -8.77
C SER A 20 9.82 6.79 -7.84
N VAL A 21 9.27 5.80 -7.13
CA VAL A 21 10.00 5.02 -6.12
C VAL A 21 10.70 3.83 -6.76
N ILE A 22 12.00 3.71 -6.49
CA ILE A 22 12.79 2.55 -6.90
C ILE A 22 13.11 1.72 -5.66
N ILE A 23 12.54 0.52 -5.56
CA ILE A 23 12.87 -0.44 -4.49
C ILE A 23 13.85 -1.48 -5.06
N PRO A 24 15.16 -1.35 -4.83
CA PRO A 24 16.15 -2.30 -5.33
C PRO A 24 15.98 -3.64 -4.63
N MET A 25 16.02 -4.73 -5.39
CA MET A 25 15.98 -6.11 -4.91
C MET A 25 17.28 -6.81 -5.30
N GLY A 26 18.39 -6.22 -4.85
CA GLY A 26 19.74 -6.59 -5.26
C GLY A 26 20.18 -5.86 -6.53
N LYS A 27 21.34 -6.24 -7.06
CA LYS A 27 21.93 -5.60 -8.25
C LYS A 27 21.17 -5.87 -9.54
N GLN A 28 20.36 -6.93 -9.58
CA GLN A 28 19.71 -7.39 -10.82
C GLN A 28 18.24 -7.03 -10.90
N PHE A 29 17.54 -6.94 -9.77
CA PHE A 29 16.09 -6.84 -9.75
C PHE A 29 15.63 -5.56 -9.05
N VAL A 30 14.42 -5.12 -9.41
CA VAL A 30 13.69 -4.05 -8.74
C VAL A 30 12.26 -4.50 -8.48
N ALA A 31 11.69 -4.09 -7.36
CA ALA A 31 10.24 -4.20 -7.14
C ALA A 31 9.57 -2.97 -7.79
N SER A 32 8.66 -3.21 -8.74
CA SER A 32 8.07 -2.12 -9.54
C SER A 32 6.63 -2.42 -9.95
N ARG A 33 5.79 -1.38 -9.91
CA ARG A 33 4.44 -1.40 -10.48
C ARG A 33 4.43 -1.76 -11.97
N GLY A 34 5.52 -1.48 -12.69
CA GLY A 34 5.63 -1.73 -14.13
C GLY A 34 5.49 -3.22 -14.47
N HIS A 35 6.08 -4.09 -13.66
CA HIS A 35 5.95 -5.54 -13.83
C HIS A 35 4.50 -6.01 -13.67
N ILE A 36 3.74 -5.39 -12.77
CA ILE A 36 2.34 -5.72 -12.50
C ILE A 36 1.45 -5.21 -13.64
N ALA A 37 1.69 -3.98 -14.12
CA ALA A 37 1.01 -3.43 -15.29
C ALA A 37 1.23 -4.30 -16.54
N GLU A 38 2.47 -4.77 -16.73
CA GLU A 38 2.83 -5.67 -17.82
C GLU A 38 2.11 -7.03 -17.69
N LEU A 39 2.02 -7.60 -16.48
CA LEU A 39 1.25 -8.83 -16.25
C LEU A 39 -0.22 -8.65 -16.65
N ILE A 40 -0.86 -7.56 -16.21
CA ILE A 40 -2.26 -7.25 -16.50
C ILE A 40 -2.51 -7.13 -18.02
N GLN A 41 -1.52 -6.66 -18.77
CA GLN A 41 -1.62 -6.54 -20.23
C GLN A 41 -1.34 -7.85 -20.96
N LYS A 42 -0.47 -8.70 -20.41
CA LYS A 42 0.00 -9.93 -21.07
C LYS A 42 -0.87 -11.15 -20.81
N THR A 43 -1.44 -11.22 -19.63
CA THR A 43 -2.15 -12.39 -19.14
C THR A 43 -3.63 -12.07 -19.04
N SER A 44 -4.48 -13.06 -19.26
CA SER A 44 -5.92 -12.86 -19.21
C SER A 44 -6.39 -12.64 -17.76
N LYS A 45 -7.38 -11.76 -17.60
CA LYS A 45 -7.88 -11.32 -16.28
C LYS A 45 -8.38 -12.48 -15.42
N ASP A 46 -8.92 -13.55 -15.99
CA ASP A 46 -9.38 -14.73 -15.27
C ASP A 46 -8.26 -15.46 -14.50
N GLN A 47 -7.00 -15.32 -14.92
CA GLN A 47 -5.87 -15.98 -14.27
C GLN A 47 -5.35 -15.22 -13.05
N HIS A 48 -5.26 -13.89 -13.15
CA HIS A 48 -4.69 -13.04 -12.10
C HIS A 48 -5.71 -12.19 -11.33
N LEU A 49 -6.92 -12.01 -11.84
CA LEU A 49 -8.03 -11.21 -11.30
C LEU A 49 -7.79 -9.69 -11.14
N LEU A 50 -6.55 -9.22 -11.28
CA LEU A 50 -6.17 -7.80 -11.25
C LEU A 50 -6.76 -6.97 -12.40
N THR A 51 -6.89 -5.67 -12.16
CA THR A 51 -7.18 -4.63 -13.16
C THR A 51 -6.19 -3.49 -13.01
N MET A 52 -6.15 -2.55 -13.96
CA MET A 52 -5.31 -1.35 -13.83
C MET A 52 -5.68 -0.51 -12.60
N GLY A 53 -6.96 -0.51 -12.19
CA GLY A 53 -7.40 0.12 -10.94
C GLY A 53 -6.77 -0.52 -9.68
N SER A 54 -6.36 -1.78 -9.73
CA SER A 54 -5.70 -2.46 -8.60
C SER A 54 -4.35 -1.84 -8.24
N ILE A 55 -3.66 -1.25 -9.23
CA ILE A 55 -2.38 -0.54 -9.06
C ILE A 55 -2.51 0.99 -9.04
N ASP A 56 -3.74 1.51 -8.96
CA ASP A 56 -3.97 2.96 -8.88
C ASP A 56 -3.54 3.49 -7.50
N VAL A 57 -2.75 4.56 -7.53
CA VAL A 57 -2.15 5.24 -6.38
C VAL A 57 -3.16 6.17 -5.70
N LYS A 58 -4.20 6.61 -6.43
CA LYS A 58 -5.23 7.53 -5.90
C LYS A 58 -6.09 6.89 -4.81
N ASP A 59 -6.40 5.60 -4.95
CA ASP A 59 -7.17 4.86 -3.95
C ASP A 59 -6.24 4.30 -2.86
N LYS A 60 -5.76 5.20 -1.99
CA LYS A 60 -4.76 4.91 -0.95
C LYS A 60 -5.26 3.90 0.10
N MET A 61 -6.56 3.86 0.39
CA MET A 61 -7.16 3.02 1.44
C MET A 61 -7.67 1.64 0.95
N ASN A 62 -7.41 1.26 -0.31
CA ASN A 62 -7.97 0.04 -0.88
C ASN A 62 -7.25 -1.23 -0.41
N PHE A 63 -7.66 -1.75 0.74
CA PHE A 63 -7.15 -3.01 1.28
C PHE A 63 -7.42 -4.19 0.33
N ARG A 64 -8.59 -4.25 -0.32
CA ARG A 64 -8.93 -5.34 -1.25
C ARG A 64 -7.96 -5.40 -2.42
N SER A 65 -7.59 -4.26 -2.99
CA SER A 65 -6.58 -4.18 -4.04
C SER A 65 -5.22 -4.66 -3.54
N ALA A 66 -4.84 -4.34 -2.30
CA ALA A 66 -3.61 -4.86 -1.69
C ALA A 66 -3.65 -6.39 -1.52
N GLN A 67 -4.75 -6.96 -1.04
CA GLN A 67 -4.93 -8.41 -0.93
C GLN A 67 -4.84 -9.11 -2.29
N MET A 68 -5.53 -8.56 -3.32
CA MET A 68 -5.50 -9.14 -4.66
C MET A 68 -4.10 -9.10 -5.28
N LEU A 69 -3.34 -8.03 -5.06
CA LEU A 69 -1.96 -7.91 -5.57
C LEU A 69 -1.04 -8.99 -5.00
N CYS A 70 -1.24 -9.37 -3.75
CA CYS A 70 -0.37 -10.30 -3.04
C CYS A 70 -0.79 -11.77 -3.20
N ASP A 71 -1.85 -12.04 -3.94
CA ASP A 71 -2.30 -13.40 -4.25
C ASP A 71 -1.16 -14.24 -4.85
N GLU A 72 -1.03 -15.49 -4.41
CA GLU A 72 0.04 -16.40 -4.84
C GLU A 72 0.07 -16.58 -6.37
N ARG A 73 -1.10 -16.57 -7.00
CA ARG A 73 -1.21 -16.66 -8.47
C ARG A 73 -0.51 -15.50 -9.16
N VAL A 74 -0.61 -14.29 -8.61
CA VAL A 74 0.03 -13.10 -9.18
C VAL A 74 1.55 -13.25 -9.15
N SER A 75 2.13 -13.61 -8.01
CA SER A 75 3.58 -13.84 -7.89
C SER A 75 4.08 -14.96 -8.81
N SER A 76 3.32 -16.05 -8.94
CA SER A 76 3.65 -17.17 -9.84
C SER A 76 3.61 -16.76 -11.32
N LEU A 77 2.55 -16.03 -11.71
CA LEU A 77 2.38 -15.53 -13.07
C LEU A 77 3.43 -14.46 -13.43
N LEU A 78 3.84 -13.62 -12.48
CA LEU A 78 4.96 -12.68 -12.68
C LEU A 78 6.23 -13.44 -13.05
N ARG A 79 6.63 -14.41 -12.22
CA ARG A 79 7.87 -15.20 -12.43
C ARG A 79 7.88 -15.97 -13.75
N SER A 80 6.72 -16.40 -14.23
CA SER A 80 6.61 -17.19 -15.47
C SER A 80 6.43 -16.34 -16.73
N ASN A 81 5.71 -15.21 -16.67
CA ASN A 81 5.30 -14.46 -17.86
C ASN A 81 6.02 -13.10 -18.02
N VAL A 82 6.64 -12.60 -16.95
CA VAL A 82 7.29 -11.29 -16.89
C VAL A 82 8.75 -11.47 -16.48
N ALA A 83 9.66 -11.42 -17.45
CA ALA A 83 11.10 -11.49 -17.20
C ALA A 83 11.57 -10.45 -16.18
N GLY A 84 12.56 -10.74 -15.33
CA GLY A 84 13.12 -9.76 -14.39
C GLY A 84 12.17 -9.29 -13.28
N SER A 85 11.00 -9.91 -13.15
CA SER A 85 9.99 -9.56 -12.14
C SER A 85 10.23 -10.23 -10.79
N GLU A 86 11.30 -11.01 -10.62
CA GLU A 86 11.60 -11.79 -9.43
C GLU A 86 11.63 -10.93 -8.16
N GLY A 87 12.19 -9.71 -8.25
CA GLY A 87 12.17 -8.76 -7.14
C GLY A 87 10.75 -8.31 -6.76
N THR A 88 9.87 -8.11 -7.74
CA THR A 88 8.47 -7.73 -7.50
C THR A 88 7.67 -8.89 -6.93
N ALA A 89 7.81 -10.10 -7.49
CA ALA A 89 7.15 -11.29 -6.99
C ALA A 89 7.57 -11.59 -5.54
N THR A 90 8.85 -11.44 -5.20
CA THR A 90 9.33 -11.59 -3.82
C THR A 90 8.76 -10.53 -2.88
N TYR A 91 8.61 -9.28 -3.34
CA TYR A 91 7.97 -8.23 -2.55
C TYR A 91 6.49 -8.54 -2.27
N LEU A 92 5.77 -9.07 -3.26
CA LEU A 92 4.37 -9.49 -3.10
C LEU A 92 4.24 -10.70 -2.18
N ASP A 93 5.19 -11.64 -2.24
CA ASP A 93 5.26 -12.77 -1.30
C ASP A 93 5.50 -12.29 0.13
N MET A 94 6.38 -11.30 0.33
CA MET A 94 6.58 -10.65 1.64
C MET A 94 5.28 -10.07 2.18
N MET A 95 4.58 -9.27 1.36
CA MET A 95 3.31 -8.67 1.75
C MET A 95 2.27 -9.73 2.11
N ARG A 96 2.13 -10.80 1.31
CA ARG A 96 1.20 -11.92 1.57
C ARG A 96 1.52 -12.61 2.87
N GLU A 97 2.75 -13.08 3.04
CA GLU A 97 3.12 -13.94 4.16
C GLU A 97 3.16 -13.18 5.49
N LEU A 98 3.61 -11.91 5.49
CA LEU A 98 3.47 -11.05 6.68
C LEU A 98 1.99 -10.88 7.07
N THR A 99 1.11 -10.71 6.09
CA THR A 99 -0.32 -10.53 6.35
C THR A 99 -0.97 -11.83 6.86
N ASN A 100 -0.73 -12.95 6.18
CA ASN A 100 -1.27 -14.25 6.54
C ASN A 100 -0.82 -14.70 7.93
N ALA A 101 0.43 -14.40 8.32
CA ALA A 101 0.94 -14.70 9.66
C ALA A 101 0.08 -14.12 10.81
N PHE A 102 -0.69 -13.06 10.55
CA PHE A 102 -1.64 -12.53 11.51
C PHE A 102 -3.08 -12.86 11.15
N LEU A 103 -3.49 -12.76 9.88
CA LEU A 103 -4.90 -12.84 9.51
C LEU A 103 -5.44 -14.25 9.26
N ASP A 104 -4.59 -15.23 8.93
CA ASP A 104 -5.03 -16.60 8.67
C ASP A 104 -5.40 -17.30 10.00
N PRO A 105 -6.64 -17.76 10.22
CA PRO A 105 -7.03 -18.47 11.44
C PRO A 105 -6.50 -19.90 11.57
N GLN A 106 -6.04 -20.50 10.46
CA GLN A 106 -5.58 -21.89 10.41
C GLN A 106 -4.10 -22.04 10.74
N MET A 107 -3.33 -20.96 10.61
CA MET A 107 -1.89 -20.99 10.72
C MET A 107 -1.40 -21.26 12.15
N GLN A 108 -0.45 -22.19 12.28
CA GLN A 108 0.11 -22.60 13.58
C GLN A 108 1.08 -21.55 14.16
N PRO A 109 1.26 -21.47 15.49
CA PRO A 109 2.14 -20.47 16.12
C PRO A 109 3.57 -20.44 15.56
N LEU A 110 4.20 -21.61 15.39
CA LEU A 110 5.57 -21.70 14.87
C LEU A 110 5.66 -21.25 13.40
N GLU A 111 4.65 -21.57 12.59
CA GLU A 111 4.60 -21.13 11.20
C GLU A 111 4.50 -19.60 11.11
N ARG A 112 3.68 -18.96 11.97
CA ARG A 112 3.60 -17.50 12.07
C ARG A 112 4.96 -16.89 12.42
N ILE A 113 5.65 -17.44 13.42
CA ILE A 113 7.01 -17.00 13.81
C ILE A 113 7.96 -17.13 12.61
N MET A 114 7.95 -18.27 11.92
CA MET A 114 8.81 -18.53 10.77
C MET A 114 8.62 -17.48 9.67
N LEU A 115 7.36 -17.21 9.27
CA LEU A 115 7.07 -16.26 8.20
C LEU A 115 7.46 -14.83 8.59
N VAL A 116 7.06 -14.36 9.78
CA VAL A 116 7.34 -12.99 10.21
C VAL A 116 8.84 -12.76 10.34
N TRP A 117 9.57 -13.67 11.01
CA TRP A 117 11.01 -13.51 11.19
C TRP A 117 11.79 -13.67 9.89
N LYS A 118 11.34 -14.50 8.94
CA LYS A 118 11.97 -14.61 7.62
C LYS A 118 12.01 -13.25 6.93
N TRP A 119 10.88 -12.54 6.93
CA TRP A 119 10.80 -11.23 6.30
C TRP A 119 11.46 -10.11 7.10
N THR A 120 11.45 -10.18 8.44
CA THR A 120 12.25 -9.28 9.27
C THR A 120 13.73 -9.39 8.94
N PHE A 121 14.28 -10.60 8.84
CA PHE A 121 15.68 -10.79 8.45
C PHE A 121 15.94 -10.38 7.00
N PHE A 122 15.05 -10.70 6.07
CA PHE A 122 15.14 -10.26 4.68
C PHE A 122 15.26 -8.73 4.58
N LEU A 123 14.41 -8.00 5.30
CA LEU A 123 14.42 -6.54 5.32
C LEU A 123 15.68 -5.98 5.98
N ARG A 124 16.22 -6.63 7.02
CA ARG A 124 17.53 -6.27 7.59
C ARG A 124 18.67 -6.43 6.59
N PHE A 125 18.68 -7.50 5.80
CA PHE A 125 19.65 -7.69 4.72
C PHE A 125 19.49 -6.62 3.63
N LEU A 126 18.25 -6.34 3.21
CA LEU A 126 17.96 -5.32 2.22
C LEU A 126 18.38 -3.92 2.70
N ARG A 127 18.08 -3.57 3.95
CA ARG A 127 18.51 -2.31 4.58
C ARG A 127 20.02 -2.17 4.54
N LYS A 128 20.76 -3.21 4.95
CA LYS A 128 22.22 -3.22 4.92
C LYS A 128 22.78 -3.12 3.50
N PHE A 129 22.14 -3.77 2.52
CA PHE A 129 22.52 -3.65 1.12
C PHE A 129 22.39 -2.20 0.62
N ILE A 130 21.29 -1.52 0.97
CA ILE A 130 21.05 -0.12 0.62
C ILE A 130 22.05 0.81 1.34
N GLU A 131 22.28 0.64 2.64
CA GLU A 131 23.23 1.44 3.43
C GLU A 131 24.67 1.34 2.90
N ASN A 132 25.05 0.20 2.31
CA ASN A 132 26.39 -0.03 1.79
C ASN A 132 26.58 0.47 0.34
N HIS A 133 25.58 1.13 -0.26
CA HIS A 133 25.64 1.57 -1.65
C HIS A 133 25.44 3.08 -1.77
N ASP A 134 26.44 3.79 -2.30
CA ASP A 134 26.47 5.27 -2.36
C ASP A 134 25.36 5.88 -3.24
N GLY A 135 24.69 5.07 -4.06
CA GLY A 135 23.65 5.49 -5.00
C GLY A 135 22.22 5.33 -4.49
N TYR A 136 22.03 4.81 -3.28
CA TYR A 136 20.70 4.64 -2.68
C TYR A 136 20.60 5.35 -1.34
N SER A 137 19.38 5.71 -0.98
CA SER A 137 19.05 6.17 0.37
C SER A 137 17.95 5.29 0.96
N LEU A 138 17.96 5.08 2.27
CA LEU A 138 16.87 4.36 2.94
C LEU A 138 15.53 5.07 2.74
N LEU A 139 15.53 6.40 2.72
CA LEU A 139 14.34 7.22 2.57
C LEU A 139 13.60 6.94 1.24
N HIS A 140 14.36 6.96 0.14
CA HIS A 140 13.77 6.83 -1.20
C HIS A 140 13.74 5.38 -1.72
N ASN A 141 14.66 4.52 -1.29
CA ASN A 141 14.84 3.19 -1.85
C ASN A 141 14.45 2.03 -0.93
N PHE A 142 14.11 2.28 0.34
CA PHE A 142 13.61 1.24 1.23
C PHE A 142 12.10 1.38 1.48
N ILE A 143 11.50 0.41 2.17
CA ILE A 143 10.16 0.60 2.72
C ILE A 143 10.20 1.75 3.74
N THR A 144 9.05 2.41 3.95
CA THR A 144 8.97 3.53 4.90
C THR A 144 9.44 3.10 6.29
N ALA A 145 10.13 3.99 7.02
CA ALA A 145 10.62 3.72 8.36
C ALA A 145 9.50 3.22 9.30
N ASN A 146 8.31 3.82 9.21
CA ASN A 146 7.12 3.38 9.96
C ASN A 146 6.78 1.90 9.66
N ALA A 147 6.60 1.53 8.39
CA ALA A 147 6.32 0.13 8.00
C ALA A 147 7.40 -0.86 8.47
N TYR A 148 8.69 -0.49 8.36
CA TYR A 148 9.78 -1.33 8.84
C TYR A 148 9.74 -1.54 10.36
N THR A 149 9.53 -0.46 11.11
CA THR A 149 9.38 -0.51 12.56
C THR A 149 8.16 -1.32 12.98
N CYS A 150 7.03 -1.22 12.28
CA CYS A 150 5.86 -2.06 12.53
C CYS A 150 6.17 -3.56 12.36
N ILE A 151 6.91 -3.93 11.33
CA ILE A 151 7.32 -5.33 11.09
C ILE A 151 8.19 -5.84 12.24
N GLU A 152 9.18 -5.05 12.67
CA GLU A 152 10.05 -5.39 13.81
C GLU A 152 9.26 -5.52 15.12
N ILE A 153 8.37 -4.58 15.42
CA ILE A 153 7.49 -4.63 16.59
C ILE A 153 6.60 -5.87 16.54
N ASN A 154 6.01 -6.18 15.39
CA ASN A 154 5.14 -7.35 15.23
C ASN A 154 5.91 -8.66 15.41
N ALA A 155 7.13 -8.76 14.89
CA ALA A 155 7.99 -9.93 15.04
C ALA A 155 8.33 -10.23 16.51
N HIS A 156 8.72 -9.19 17.25
CA HIS A 156 9.04 -9.30 18.67
C HIS A 156 7.78 -9.48 19.53
N GLY A 157 6.73 -8.72 19.22
CA GLY A 157 5.45 -8.74 19.92
C GLY A 157 4.77 -10.10 19.84
N LEU A 158 4.87 -10.80 18.70
CA LEU A 158 4.31 -12.14 18.54
C LEU A 158 4.95 -13.14 19.51
N ILE A 159 6.29 -13.17 19.60
CA ILE A 159 7.01 -14.04 20.56
C ILE A 159 6.64 -13.67 22.00
N GLN A 160 6.58 -12.38 22.33
CA GLN A 160 6.21 -11.94 23.68
C GLN A 160 4.79 -12.36 24.06
N ILE A 161 3.82 -12.24 23.13
CA ILE A 161 2.45 -12.67 23.38
C ILE A 161 2.40 -14.19 23.60
N ILE A 162 3.09 -14.97 22.77
CA ILE A 162 3.17 -16.43 22.92
C ILE A 162 3.71 -16.79 24.31
N ARG A 163 4.84 -16.18 24.72
CA ARG A 163 5.42 -16.41 26.04
C ARG A 163 4.47 -16.03 27.16
N ASN A 164 3.89 -14.83 27.11
CA ASN A 164 2.99 -14.35 28.15
C ASN A 164 1.74 -15.24 28.28
N LEU A 165 1.13 -15.66 27.18
CA LEU A 165 -0.05 -16.54 27.21
C LEU A 165 0.30 -17.95 27.66
N ARG A 166 1.48 -18.45 27.31
CA ARG A 166 2.00 -19.74 27.81
C ARG A 166 2.23 -19.69 29.31
N ASP A 167 2.88 -18.64 29.82
CA ASP A 167 3.17 -18.46 31.24
C ASP A 167 1.89 -18.26 32.08
N LEU A 168 0.82 -17.76 31.46
CA LEU A 168 -0.51 -17.64 32.07
C LEU A 168 -1.40 -18.88 31.88
N GLU A 169 -0.93 -19.92 31.19
CA GLU A 169 -1.70 -21.12 30.82
C GLU A 169 -2.97 -20.82 30.00
N GLN A 170 -2.98 -19.72 29.24
CA GLN A 170 -4.11 -19.23 28.44
C GLN A 170 -3.87 -19.42 26.93
N HIS A 171 -3.61 -20.66 26.52
CA HIS A 171 -3.22 -20.99 25.14
C HIS A 171 -4.34 -20.67 24.13
N GLU A 172 -5.58 -20.85 24.53
CA GLU A 172 -6.79 -20.61 23.75
C GLU A 172 -7.00 -19.13 23.38
N LEU A 173 -6.37 -18.21 24.11
CA LEU A 173 -6.44 -16.77 23.83
C LEU A 173 -5.45 -16.34 22.75
N PHE A 174 -4.61 -17.24 22.26
CA PHE A 174 -3.74 -16.96 21.12
C PHE A 174 -4.53 -16.97 19.81
N LEU A 175 -5.13 -15.81 19.50
CA LEU A 175 -5.97 -15.60 18.32
C LEU A 175 -5.43 -14.45 17.46
N PRO A 176 -4.29 -14.62 16.75
CA PRO A 176 -3.63 -13.51 16.04
C PRO A 176 -4.48 -12.77 15.03
N TRP A 177 -5.48 -13.43 14.44
CA TRP A 177 -6.42 -12.82 13.49
C TRP A 177 -7.34 -11.78 14.14
N LEU A 178 -7.40 -11.74 15.48
CA LEU A 178 -8.10 -10.71 16.25
C LEU A 178 -7.19 -9.57 16.72
N PHE A 179 -5.89 -9.60 16.42
CA PHE A 179 -4.95 -8.55 16.85
C PHE A 179 -4.96 -7.30 15.94
N SER A 180 -5.75 -7.32 14.85
CA SER A 180 -5.91 -6.17 13.95
C SER A 180 -7.04 -5.24 14.40
N SER A 181 -7.09 -4.01 13.86
CA SER A 181 -8.19 -3.08 14.14
C SER A 181 -9.46 -3.34 13.29
N GLN A 182 -9.49 -4.44 12.53
CA GLN A 182 -10.58 -4.74 11.59
C GLN A 182 -11.96 -4.79 12.26
N THR A 183 -12.04 -5.33 13.48
CA THR A 183 -13.29 -5.37 14.27
C THR A 183 -13.79 -3.97 14.62
N CYS A 184 -12.87 -3.04 14.89
CA CYS A 184 -13.18 -1.62 15.09
C CYS A 184 -13.66 -0.98 13.79
N GLU A 185 -12.97 -1.20 12.67
CA GLU A 185 -13.40 -0.69 11.35
C GLU A 185 -14.77 -1.19 10.92
N GLU A 186 -15.06 -2.48 11.17
CA GLU A 186 -16.37 -3.07 10.90
C GLU A 186 -17.46 -2.43 11.76
N SER A 187 -17.16 -2.16 13.04
CA SER A 187 -18.09 -1.47 13.94
C SER A 187 -18.38 -0.05 13.45
N LEU A 188 -17.34 0.71 13.06
CA LEU A 188 -17.50 2.03 12.46
C LEU A 188 -18.30 1.97 11.16
N ARG A 189 -18.07 0.97 10.31
CA ARG A 189 -18.85 0.76 9.08
C ARG A 189 -20.31 0.46 9.37
N ARG A 190 -20.61 -0.32 10.42
CA ARG A 190 -21.99 -0.57 10.87
C ARG A 190 -22.65 0.70 11.35
N PHE A 191 -21.97 1.50 12.18
CA PHE A 191 -22.52 2.80 12.62
C PHE A 191 -22.80 3.71 11.42
N ARG A 192 -21.89 3.77 10.44
CA ARG A 192 -22.10 4.54 9.20
C ARG A 192 -23.27 4.03 8.35
N SER A 193 -23.63 2.76 8.46
CA SER A 193 -24.76 2.16 7.73
C SER A 193 -26.12 2.34 8.43
N GLN A 194 -26.11 2.76 9.70
CA GLN A 194 -27.33 3.05 10.47
C GLN A 194 -27.80 4.48 10.18
N THR A 195 -28.07 4.77 8.91
CA THR A 195 -28.68 6.04 8.48
C THR A 195 -30.18 5.85 8.22
N SER A 196 -30.95 6.93 8.34
CA SER A 196 -32.38 6.90 8.00
C SER A 196 -32.58 6.62 6.50
N THR A 197 -33.75 6.12 6.14
CA THR A 197 -34.11 5.66 4.77
C THR A 197 -33.90 6.72 3.68
N TYR A 198 -33.80 8.00 4.06
CA TYR A 198 -33.61 9.15 3.16
C TYR A 198 -32.29 9.91 3.39
N GLY A 199 -31.45 9.46 4.34
CA GLY A 199 -30.19 10.12 4.69
C GLY A 199 -28.98 9.39 4.13
N SER A 200 -28.23 10.04 3.24
CA SER A 200 -26.89 9.60 2.80
C SER A 200 -25.77 10.00 3.77
N VAL A 201 -26.14 10.50 4.96
CA VAL A 201 -25.24 11.09 5.97
C VAL A 201 -24.32 10.03 6.57
N VAL A 202 -23.13 9.90 5.98
CA VAL A 202 -22.11 8.91 6.39
C VAL A 202 -21.39 9.34 7.68
N ASN A 203 -21.27 10.65 7.90
CA ASN A 203 -20.61 11.20 9.07
C ASN A 203 -21.61 11.34 10.23
N PHE A 204 -21.13 11.30 11.45
CA PHE A 204 -21.98 11.43 12.63
C PHE A 204 -21.21 12.06 13.77
N SER A 205 -21.91 12.86 14.55
CA SER A 205 -21.43 13.45 15.79
C SER A 205 -21.22 12.39 16.89
N ILE A 206 -20.58 12.80 17.97
CA ILE A 206 -20.38 11.95 19.16
C ILE A 206 -21.74 11.62 19.83
N LEU A 207 -22.72 12.52 19.77
CA LEU A 207 -24.05 12.21 20.28
C LEU A 207 -24.68 11.07 19.46
N GLU A 208 -24.62 11.18 18.13
CA GLU A 208 -25.15 10.17 17.23
C GLU A 208 -24.44 8.82 17.36
N ILE A 209 -23.10 8.78 17.55
CA ILE A 209 -22.42 7.49 17.78
C ILE A 209 -22.91 6.83 19.07
N THR A 210 -23.20 7.61 20.12
CA THR A 210 -23.67 7.09 21.41
C THR A 210 -25.04 6.42 21.25
N HIS A 211 -25.94 7.03 20.47
CA HIS A 211 -27.24 6.42 20.15
C HIS A 211 -27.09 5.17 19.26
N ARG A 212 -26.22 5.23 18.24
CA ARG A 212 -25.94 4.11 17.33
C ARG A 212 -25.32 2.91 18.05
N VAL A 213 -24.46 3.14 19.05
CA VAL A 213 -23.91 2.09 19.91
C VAL A 213 -25.02 1.39 20.69
N ARG A 214 -25.87 2.13 21.42
CA ARG A 214 -27.00 1.56 22.18
C ARG A 214 -27.94 0.75 21.29
N ARG A 215 -28.26 1.27 20.10
CA ARG A 215 -29.08 0.57 19.11
C ARG A 215 -28.40 -0.71 18.61
N THR A 216 -27.08 -0.69 18.40
CA THR A 216 -26.31 -1.86 17.99
C THR A 216 -26.30 -2.94 19.07
N ASP A 217 -26.14 -2.54 20.33
CA ASP A 217 -26.18 -3.45 21.48
C ASP A 217 -27.55 -4.11 21.62
N PHE A 218 -28.63 -3.31 21.55
CA PHE A 218 -30.01 -3.81 21.57
C PHE A 218 -30.29 -4.81 20.44
N LEU A 219 -29.82 -4.50 19.22
CA LEU A 219 -29.94 -5.42 18.08
C LEU A 219 -29.14 -6.71 18.32
N ALA A 220 -27.92 -6.62 18.82
CA ALA A 220 -27.07 -7.78 19.11
C ALA A 220 -27.70 -8.70 20.18
N GLU A 221 -28.24 -8.12 21.25
CA GLU A 221 -28.97 -8.84 22.29
C GLU A 221 -30.22 -9.52 21.74
N SER A 222 -31.03 -8.78 20.98
CA SER A 222 -32.23 -9.30 20.32
C SER A 222 -31.89 -10.47 19.38
N PHE A 223 -30.80 -10.35 18.60
CA PHE A 223 -30.35 -11.43 17.71
C PHE A 223 -29.93 -12.68 18.48
N ASN A 224 -29.22 -12.53 19.60
CA ASN A 224 -28.80 -13.67 20.42
C ASN A 224 -30.01 -14.37 21.06
N ASN A 225 -30.96 -13.60 21.59
CA ASN A 225 -32.16 -14.13 22.24
C ASN A 225 -33.09 -14.85 21.25
N LEU A 226 -33.12 -14.42 19.99
CA LEU A 226 -33.98 -14.97 18.95
C LEU A 226 -33.28 -15.98 18.03
N LYS A 227 -32.00 -16.28 18.28
CA LYS A 227 -31.16 -17.10 17.39
C LYS A 227 -31.71 -18.50 17.13
N ASP A 228 -32.32 -19.10 18.15
CA ASP A 228 -32.85 -20.47 18.09
C ASP A 228 -34.27 -20.52 17.52
N VAL A 229 -34.97 -19.38 17.46
CA VAL A 229 -36.37 -19.26 17.02
C VAL A 229 -36.46 -18.68 15.60
N MET A 230 -35.58 -17.76 15.24
CA MET A 230 -35.58 -17.07 13.95
C MET A 230 -34.22 -17.13 13.26
N LYS A 231 -34.26 -17.46 11.96
CA LYS A 231 -33.09 -17.44 11.09
C LYS A 231 -32.92 -16.05 10.50
N PHE A 232 -31.94 -15.30 11.00
CA PHE A 232 -31.61 -13.98 10.44
C PHE A 232 -30.55 -14.11 9.32
N PRO A 233 -30.87 -13.75 8.06
CA PRO A 233 -29.92 -13.86 6.95
C PRO A 233 -28.63 -13.04 7.14
N GLN A 234 -28.72 -11.91 7.84
CA GLN A 234 -27.56 -11.05 8.16
C GLN A 234 -26.66 -11.66 9.25
N SER A 235 -27.21 -12.31 10.27
CA SER A 235 -26.42 -12.98 11.31
C SER A 235 -25.74 -14.23 10.76
N GLN A 236 -26.34 -14.93 9.78
CA GLN A 236 -25.71 -16.07 9.11
C GLN A 236 -24.44 -15.70 8.33
N LYS A 237 -24.33 -14.48 7.77
CA LYS A 237 -23.07 -14.01 7.17
C LYS A 237 -21.96 -13.80 8.21
N LEU A 238 -22.32 -13.34 9.41
CA LEU A 238 -21.40 -13.19 10.55
C LEU A 238 -20.97 -14.54 11.12
N TYR A 239 -21.91 -15.49 11.24
CA TYR A 239 -21.61 -16.84 11.69
C TYR A 239 -20.84 -17.67 10.66
N LYS A 240 -21.01 -17.40 9.35
CA LYS A 240 -20.21 -18.07 8.30
C LYS A 240 -18.71 -17.75 8.37
N LEU A 241 -18.31 -16.58 8.90
CA LEU A 241 -16.91 -16.28 9.21
C LEU A 241 -16.36 -17.09 10.40
N SER A 242 -17.24 -17.71 11.20
CA SER A 242 -16.88 -18.50 12.38
C SER A 242 -17.07 -20.00 12.24
N SER A 243 -17.67 -20.46 11.13
CA SER A 243 -18.00 -21.88 10.90
C SER A 243 -16.91 -22.69 10.20
N GLU A 244 -15.81 -22.06 9.78
CA GLU A 244 -14.60 -22.82 9.43
C GLU A 244 -13.95 -23.32 10.73
N PRO A 245 -13.45 -24.57 10.77
CA PRO A 245 -12.82 -25.11 11.96
C PRO A 245 -11.59 -24.28 12.29
N LYS A 246 -11.71 -23.32 13.21
CA LYS A 246 -10.57 -22.53 13.68
C LYS A 246 -9.64 -23.49 14.40
N THR A 247 -8.36 -23.48 14.07
CA THR A 247 -7.38 -24.22 14.87
C THR A 247 -7.29 -23.54 16.23
N ILE A 248 -8.04 -24.03 17.21
CA ILE A 248 -7.83 -23.68 18.60
C ILE A 248 -6.48 -24.28 18.97
N THR A 249 -5.51 -23.42 19.25
CA THR A 249 -4.14 -23.83 19.56
C THR A 249 -4.16 -24.53 20.91
N ALA A 250 -4.01 -25.86 20.91
CA ALA A 250 -4.02 -26.64 22.15
C ALA A 250 -2.74 -26.41 22.99
N PHE A 251 -1.62 -26.05 22.34
CA PHE A 251 -0.35 -25.80 23.01
C PHE A 251 0.46 -24.69 22.33
N LEU A 252 1.04 -23.81 23.13
CA LEU A 252 1.94 -22.76 22.65
C LEU A 252 3.39 -23.23 22.69
N PRO A 253 4.23 -22.88 21.69
CA PRO A 253 5.56 -23.45 21.56
C PRO A 253 6.49 -23.04 22.69
N GLU A 254 7.45 -23.92 23.00
CA GLU A 254 8.50 -23.68 23.97
C GLU A 254 9.58 -22.74 23.44
N ASP A 255 10.32 -22.11 24.34
CA ASP A 255 11.36 -21.14 23.99
C ASP A 255 12.43 -21.72 23.06
N PHE A 256 12.77 -22.99 23.24
CA PHE A 256 13.69 -23.72 22.38
C PHE A 256 13.14 -23.90 20.95
N GLU A 257 11.85 -24.22 20.81
CA GLU A 257 11.19 -24.36 19.50
C GLU A 257 11.10 -23.01 18.78
N ILE A 258 10.82 -21.94 19.54
CA ILE A 258 10.84 -20.56 19.03
C ILE A 258 12.24 -20.22 18.52
N GLU A 259 13.29 -20.49 19.30
CA GLU A 259 14.68 -20.22 18.90
C GLU A 259 15.07 -20.98 17.64
N GLN A 260 14.77 -22.28 17.58
CA GLN A 260 15.02 -23.09 16.38
C GLN A 260 14.30 -22.51 15.16
N THR A 261 13.04 -22.12 15.31
CA THR A 261 12.23 -21.56 14.23
C THR A 261 12.78 -20.23 13.75
N VAL A 262 13.18 -19.33 14.65
CA VAL A 262 13.84 -18.06 14.29
C VAL A 262 15.16 -18.32 13.55
N ASN A 263 15.93 -19.33 13.95
CA ASN A 263 17.16 -19.71 13.25
C ASN A 263 16.88 -20.27 11.84
N LEU A 264 15.82 -21.06 11.66
CA LEU A 264 15.37 -21.51 10.34
C LEU A 264 14.92 -20.33 9.48
N ALA A 265 14.20 -19.37 10.06
CA ALA A 265 13.76 -18.16 9.38
C ALA A 265 14.94 -17.31 8.87
N PHE A 266 16.00 -17.19 9.69
CA PHE A 266 17.25 -16.53 9.29
C PHE A 266 17.91 -17.23 8.08
N LYS A 267 18.01 -18.56 8.10
CA LYS A 267 18.56 -19.34 6.99
C LYS A 267 17.73 -19.17 5.72
N ALA A 268 16.40 -19.23 5.83
CA ALA A 268 15.50 -19.02 4.70
C ALA A 268 15.66 -17.62 4.09
N ALA A 269 15.73 -16.57 4.92
CA ALA A 269 15.96 -15.20 4.49
C ALA A 269 17.32 -15.03 3.79
N LYS A 270 18.39 -15.62 4.35
CA LYS A 270 19.74 -15.59 3.74
C LYS A 270 19.74 -16.24 2.36
N THR A 271 19.13 -17.41 2.21
CA THR A 271 19.00 -18.11 0.92
C THR A 271 18.27 -17.26 -0.11
N LEU A 272 17.17 -16.63 0.29
CA LEU A 272 16.41 -15.72 -0.58
C LEU A 272 17.24 -14.50 -1.01
N CYS A 273 17.97 -13.88 -0.08
CA CYS A 273 18.84 -12.73 -0.35
C CYS A 273 19.99 -13.09 -1.31
N VAL A 274 20.53 -14.30 -1.20
CA VAL A 274 21.54 -14.82 -2.13
C VAL A 274 20.97 -14.97 -3.53
N THR A 275 19.76 -15.51 -3.67
CA THR A 275 19.08 -15.68 -4.96
C THR A 275 18.82 -14.34 -5.66
N LEU A 276 18.48 -13.30 -4.89
CA LEU A 276 18.26 -11.94 -5.43
C LEU A 276 19.54 -11.14 -5.64
N GLY A 277 20.70 -11.66 -5.22
CA GLY A 277 21.98 -10.96 -5.33
C GLY A 277 22.13 -9.79 -4.35
N LEU A 278 21.41 -9.81 -3.22
CA LEU A 278 21.61 -8.89 -2.10
C LEU A 278 22.87 -9.26 -1.29
N VAL A 279 23.19 -10.55 -1.23
CA VAL A 279 24.31 -11.11 -0.47
C VAL A 279 25.11 -12.05 -1.37
N LYS A 280 26.45 -12.00 -1.30
CA LYS A 280 27.31 -12.95 -2.01
C LYS A 280 27.17 -14.36 -1.40
N LYS A 281 27.16 -15.40 -2.22
CA LYS A 281 27.05 -16.81 -1.77
C LYS A 281 28.06 -17.20 -0.68
N THR A 282 29.26 -16.62 -0.72
CA THR A 282 30.37 -16.89 0.20
C THR A 282 30.41 -15.93 1.39
N ALA A 283 29.55 -14.90 1.44
CA ALA A 283 29.57 -13.94 2.51
C ALA A 283 28.95 -14.56 3.77
N ASP A 284 29.76 -14.71 4.81
CA ASP A 284 29.24 -15.02 6.13
C ASP A 284 28.88 -13.72 6.84
N ILE A 285 27.59 -13.37 6.77
CA ILE A 285 27.04 -12.21 7.47
C ILE A 285 26.45 -12.74 8.78
N PRO A 286 27.13 -12.56 9.92
CA PRO A 286 26.60 -13.02 11.20
C PRO A 286 25.38 -12.18 11.56
N LEU A 287 24.44 -12.79 12.28
CA LEU A 287 23.21 -12.15 12.74
C LEU A 287 23.49 -10.87 13.55
N SER A 288 24.59 -10.85 14.32
CA SER A 288 25.04 -9.68 15.09
C SER A 288 25.39 -8.46 14.23
N SER A 289 25.75 -8.66 12.97
CA SER A 289 26.11 -7.58 12.04
C SER A 289 24.90 -6.95 11.34
N LEU A 290 23.70 -7.48 11.58
CA LEU A 290 22.44 -6.89 11.13
C LEU A 290 21.94 -5.97 12.24
N LYS A 291 21.96 -4.66 11.98
CA LYS A 291 21.47 -3.66 12.94
C LYS A 291 20.01 -3.98 13.29
N ARG A 292 19.73 -4.15 14.58
CA ARG A 292 18.37 -4.17 15.10
C ARG A 292 17.84 -2.74 15.08
N VAL A 293 16.56 -2.58 14.78
CA VAL A 293 15.91 -1.27 14.96
C VAL A 293 15.90 -0.94 16.44
N ARG A 294 16.56 0.14 16.82
CA ARG A 294 16.34 0.78 18.11
C ARG A 294 15.20 1.76 17.93
N VAL A 295 14.05 1.45 18.51
CA VAL A 295 12.81 2.25 18.38
C VAL A 295 13.05 3.72 18.75
N ASN A 296 13.97 4.01 19.67
CA ASN A 296 14.31 5.36 20.10
C ASN A 296 15.13 6.17 19.08
N GLU A 297 15.86 5.53 18.15
CA GLU A 297 16.67 6.23 17.14
C GLU A 297 15.81 6.73 15.95
N VAL A 298 14.66 6.09 15.69
CA VAL A 298 13.77 6.42 14.56
C VAL A 298 12.96 7.70 14.79
N LEU A 299 12.84 8.17 16.04
CA LEU A 299 12.08 9.39 16.37
C LEU A 299 12.84 10.69 16.06
N HIS A 300 14.15 10.65 15.80
CA HIS A 300 15.00 11.84 15.66
C HIS A 300 15.50 12.11 14.22
N ASP A 301 15.30 11.19 13.28
CA ASP A 301 15.82 11.27 11.90
C ASP A 301 14.77 11.63 10.84
N VAL A 302 13.64 12.26 11.23
CA VAL A 302 12.70 12.83 10.25
C VAL A 302 13.14 14.27 9.97
N PRO A 303 13.81 14.58 8.83
CA PRO A 303 14.01 15.97 8.45
C PRO A 303 12.65 16.67 8.34
N ASN A 304 12.55 17.85 8.94
CA ASN A 304 11.36 18.71 9.04
C ASN A 304 10.66 19.01 7.69
N ASP A 305 11.32 18.72 6.56
CA ASP A 305 10.81 18.95 5.20
C ASP A 305 10.06 17.74 4.61
N GLU A 306 10.00 16.60 5.30
CA GLU A 306 9.14 15.47 4.95
C GLU A 306 8.02 15.30 5.98
N VAL A 307 7.07 16.22 5.96
CA VAL A 307 5.66 15.90 6.26
C VAL A 307 5.25 14.82 5.25
N TYR A 308 5.59 13.56 5.54
CA TYR A 308 4.83 12.44 5.02
C TYR A 308 3.37 12.74 5.35
N ASP A 309 2.46 12.44 4.43
CA ASP A 309 1.00 12.51 4.55
C ASP A 309 0.44 11.69 5.76
N GLU A 310 1.06 11.69 6.94
CA GLU A 310 0.46 11.27 8.21
C GLU A 310 -0.53 12.33 8.73
N GLU A 311 -0.41 13.60 8.33
CA GLU A 311 -1.38 14.67 8.69
C GLU A 311 -2.59 14.80 7.74
N LEU A 312 -2.62 14.11 6.59
CA LEU A 312 -3.72 14.27 5.60
C LEU A 312 -4.89 13.29 5.77
N LEU A 313 -5.05 12.66 6.93
CA LEU A 313 -6.37 12.11 7.27
C LEU A 313 -7.34 13.19 7.78
N ASP A 314 -6.85 14.39 8.16
CA ASP A 314 -7.70 15.45 8.70
C ASP A 314 -7.69 16.79 7.89
N ASP A 315 -6.66 17.12 7.11
CA ASP A 315 -6.49 18.51 6.60
C ASP A 315 -6.79 18.77 5.09
N GLU A 316 -7.12 17.78 4.24
CA GLU A 316 -7.50 18.06 2.83
C GLU A 316 -8.97 18.49 2.63
N ASN A 317 -9.80 18.57 3.68
CA ASN A 317 -11.20 18.98 3.56
C ASN A 317 -11.39 20.51 3.39
N GLU A 318 -10.36 21.33 3.55
CA GLU A 318 -10.54 22.79 3.68
C GLU A 318 -10.37 23.62 2.40
N LYS A 319 -10.02 23.06 1.23
CA LYS A 319 -9.62 23.94 0.10
C LYS A 319 -10.30 23.83 -1.26
N ASN A 320 -11.27 22.93 -1.46
CA ASN A 320 -11.99 22.89 -2.74
C ASN A 320 -13.50 23.08 -2.54
N GLY A 321 -13.86 24.28 -2.08
CA GLY A 321 -15.20 24.84 -2.23
C GLY A 321 -15.15 25.99 -3.23
N GLU A 322 -14.94 25.68 -4.51
CA GLU A 322 -15.32 26.58 -5.59
C GLU A 322 -16.53 25.96 -6.28
N GLU A 323 -17.57 26.79 -6.36
CA GLU A 323 -18.96 26.50 -6.65
C GLU A 323 -19.14 26.11 -8.13
N GLU A 324 -19.79 24.97 -8.38
CA GLU A 324 -20.64 24.81 -9.56
C GLU A 324 -22.02 24.34 -9.07
N ASN A 325 -22.91 25.32 -8.94
CA ASN A 325 -24.35 25.13 -8.74
C ASN A 325 -24.93 24.45 -10.00
N GLU A 326 -25.29 23.18 -9.88
CA GLU A 326 -26.38 22.63 -10.69
C GLU A 326 -27.55 22.31 -9.76
N GLU A 327 -28.56 23.17 -9.83
CA GLU A 327 -29.89 22.97 -9.27
C GLU A 327 -30.46 21.64 -9.75
N LEU A 328 -30.76 20.72 -8.83
CA LEU A 328 -31.78 19.71 -9.07
C LEU A 328 -32.92 19.91 -8.05
N SER A 329 -33.92 20.64 -8.50
CA SER A 329 -35.24 20.69 -7.88
C SER A 329 -35.95 19.35 -8.04
N CYS A 330 -36.33 18.72 -6.92
CA CYS A 330 -37.43 17.75 -6.90
C CYS A 330 -38.28 18.03 -5.66
N LEU A 331 -39.45 18.63 -5.89
CA LEU A 331 -40.50 18.92 -4.93
C LEU A 331 -41.27 17.65 -4.53
N HIS A 332 -41.80 17.68 -3.29
CA HIS A 332 -42.97 16.95 -2.74
C HIS A 332 -42.78 15.44 -2.43
N ASP A 333 -43.28 14.87 -1.32
CA ASP A 333 -44.34 15.26 -0.37
C ASP A 333 -43.99 14.91 1.09
N GLU A 334 -44.56 15.70 2.00
CA GLU A 334 -44.55 15.53 3.44
C GLU A 334 -45.49 14.38 3.85
N GLU A 335 -44.99 13.39 4.59
CA GLU A 335 -45.78 12.79 5.68
C GLU A 335 -44.90 12.67 6.92
N ASN A 336 -45.40 13.34 7.96
CA ASN A 336 -44.86 13.40 9.31
C ASN A 336 -44.78 12.00 9.94
N ASP A 337 -43.62 11.70 10.53
CA ASP A 337 -43.58 10.90 11.75
C ASP A 337 -42.47 11.46 12.65
N VAL A 338 -42.85 12.49 13.41
CA VAL A 338 -42.07 13.06 14.52
C VAL A 338 -42.77 12.64 15.80
N SER A 339 -41.99 12.20 16.80
CA SER A 339 -42.35 11.86 18.20
C SER A 339 -42.35 10.35 18.40
N GLU A 340 -41.37 9.73 19.05
CA GLU A 340 -40.91 9.94 20.43
C GLU A 340 -39.45 9.50 20.53
N ASP A 341 -38.59 10.32 21.17
CA ASP A 341 -37.27 9.94 21.75
C ASP A 341 -36.44 11.18 22.14
N LEU A 342 -37.01 12.39 22.03
CA LEU A 342 -36.64 13.51 22.87
C LEU A 342 -37.14 13.24 24.29
N LEU A 343 -36.29 12.67 25.16
CA LEU A 343 -36.09 13.14 26.54
C LEU A 343 -35.03 12.31 27.31
N ILE A 344 -34.19 13.07 28.03
CA ILE A 344 -33.19 12.68 29.05
C ILE A 344 -31.79 12.31 28.52
N VAL A 345 -31.04 13.37 28.21
CA VAL A 345 -29.58 13.37 28.11
C VAL A 345 -29.00 13.61 29.52
N SER A 346 -28.38 12.59 30.11
CA SER A 346 -27.33 12.78 31.10
C SER A 346 -25.99 12.76 30.35
N THR A 347 -25.38 13.93 30.18
CA THR A 347 -24.08 14.07 29.50
C THR A 347 -22.97 13.54 30.41
N GLY A 348 -22.40 12.40 30.04
CA GLY A 348 -21.11 11.95 30.57
C GLY A 348 -19.98 12.87 30.12
N GLN A 349 -19.05 13.16 31.03
CA GLN A 349 -17.98 14.14 30.86
C GLN A 349 -17.01 13.79 29.70
N LEU A 350 -16.99 14.63 28.66
CA LEU A 350 -15.93 14.66 27.65
C LEU A 350 -14.72 15.43 28.21
N LYS A 351 -13.58 14.75 28.39
CA LYS A 351 -12.29 15.39 28.73
C LYS A 351 -11.67 15.99 27.46
N LEU A 352 -11.97 17.25 27.18
CA LEU A 352 -11.31 18.04 26.13
C LEU A 352 -10.07 18.73 26.71
N LYS A 353 -8.99 18.86 25.92
CA LYS A 353 -7.76 19.56 26.35
C LYS A 353 -8.06 21.03 26.68
N THR A 354 -7.73 21.43 27.90
CA THR A 354 -7.91 22.79 28.40
C THR A 354 -6.83 23.71 27.85
N PHE A 355 -7.21 24.71 27.04
CA PHE A 355 -6.32 25.81 26.69
C PHE A 355 -6.40 26.87 27.80
N GLN A 356 -5.44 26.85 28.73
CA GLN A 356 -5.28 27.93 29.70
C GLN A 356 -4.37 29.02 29.09
N ASN A 357 -4.96 30.17 28.71
CA ASN A 357 -4.53 31.53 29.10
C ASN A 357 -4.98 32.63 28.10
N ASN A 358 -5.69 33.62 28.65
CA ASN A 358 -5.66 35.08 28.38
C ASN A 358 -5.54 35.59 26.92
N LEU A 359 -6.35 35.09 25.99
CA LEU A 359 -6.61 35.81 24.74
C LEU A 359 -7.80 36.76 24.93
N PRO A 360 -7.68 38.07 24.63
CA PRO A 360 -8.81 38.99 24.67
C PRO A 360 -9.87 38.52 23.65
N LEU A 361 -11.02 38.09 24.16
CA LEU A 361 -12.16 37.65 23.36
C LEU A 361 -12.83 38.87 22.73
N SER A 362 -12.45 39.21 21.50
CA SER A 362 -13.25 40.11 20.67
C SER A 362 -14.38 39.34 19.96
N PRO A 363 -15.45 40.00 19.50
CA PRO A 363 -16.46 39.38 18.63
C PRO A 363 -15.86 38.78 17.35
N SER A 364 -14.73 39.32 16.88
CA SER A 364 -13.93 38.84 15.76
C SER A 364 -12.96 37.70 16.10
N SER A 365 -12.83 37.32 17.37
CA SER A 365 -11.98 36.22 17.79
C SER A 365 -12.49 34.89 17.24
N PRO A 366 -11.61 33.99 16.76
CA PRO A 366 -11.99 32.66 16.30
C PRO A 366 -12.35 31.71 17.46
N PHE A 367 -12.34 32.19 18.71
CA PHE A 367 -12.62 31.39 19.91
C PHE A 367 -13.88 31.88 20.64
N VAL A 368 -14.51 30.96 21.39
CA VAL A 368 -15.70 31.18 22.22
C VAL A 368 -15.55 30.39 23.53
N LEU A 369 -16.08 30.92 24.62
CA LEU A 369 -16.15 30.22 25.90
C LEU A 369 -17.47 29.43 25.97
N VAL A 370 -17.38 28.14 26.26
CA VAL A 370 -18.51 27.23 26.41
C VAL A 370 -18.48 26.65 27.81
N GLN A 371 -19.59 26.78 28.53
CA GLN A 371 -19.75 26.18 29.86
C GLN A 371 -20.24 24.73 29.69
N ASP A 372 -19.53 23.78 30.29
CA ASP A 372 -19.95 22.39 30.32
C ASP A 372 -21.04 22.13 31.38
N GLY A 373 -21.64 20.94 31.34
CA GLY A 373 -22.69 20.54 32.30
C GLY A 373 -22.23 20.42 33.76
N SER A 374 -20.91 20.45 34.02
CA SER A 374 -20.33 20.56 35.36
C SER A 374 -20.10 22.00 35.82
N GLY A 375 -20.45 22.99 34.98
CA GLY A 375 -20.27 24.41 35.26
C GLY A 375 -18.87 24.94 34.92
N GLU A 376 -17.97 24.13 34.37
CA GLU A 376 -16.63 24.57 33.97
C GLU A 376 -16.68 25.29 32.62
N VAL A 377 -16.04 26.45 32.55
CA VAL A 377 -15.97 27.27 31.34
C VAL A 377 -14.71 26.91 30.54
N ARG A 378 -14.88 26.53 29.27
CA ARG A 378 -13.80 26.08 28.38
C ARG A 378 -13.71 26.93 27.11
N LEU A 379 -12.50 27.25 26.67
CA LEU A 379 -12.25 27.97 25.42
C LEU A 379 -12.23 26.99 24.24
N ILE A 380 -13.10 27.19 23.24
CA ILE A 380 -13.25 26.34 22.06
C ILE A 380 -13.16 27.22 20.81
N LYS A 381 -12.60 26.72 19.70
CA LYS A 381 -12.69 27.41 18.40
C LYS A 381 -14.15 27.46 17.93
N LYS A 382 -14.59 28.60 17.41
CA LYS A 382 -15.93 28.77 16.82
C LYS A 382 -16.19 27.77 15.70
N THR A 383 -15.19 27.46 14.88
CA THR A 383 -15.29 26.43 13.83
C THR A 383 -15.55 25.04 14.40
N THR A 384 -14.87 24.66 15.48
CA THR A 384 -15.11 23.39 16.18
C THR A 384 -16.50 23.33 16.79
N LEU A 385 -17.00 24.45 17.35
CA LEU A 385 -18.35 24.53 17.90
C LEU A 385 -19.43 24.45 16.81
N VAL A 386 -19.25 25.19 15.71
CA VAL A 386 -20.13 25.14 14.54
C VAL A 386 -20.12 23.74 13.93
N TRP A 387 -18.97 23.08 13.83
CA TRP A 387 -18.88 21.69 13.38
C TRP A 387 -19.58 20.70 14.32
N LEU A 388 -19.48 20.90 15.65
CA LEU A 388 -20.15 20.06 16.65
C LEU A 388 -21.68 20.23 16.62
N LEU A 389 -22.17 21.41 16.24
CA LEU A 389 -23.57 21.81 16.32
C LEU A 389 -24.30 21.82 14.95
N ASN A 390 -23.56 21.83 13.84
CA ASN A 390 -24.15 21.72 12.51
C ASN A 390 -24.61 20.29 12.28
N SER A 391 -25.94 20.11 12.30
CA SER A 391 -26.60 18.89 11.78
C SER A 391 -26.76 18.90 10.26
N GLY A 392 -26.21 19.90 9.55
CA GLY A 392 -26.62 20.27 8.19
C GLY A 392 -25.64 20.02 7.05
N ASP A 393 -24.33 19.89 7.30
CA ASP A 393 -23.38 19.75 6.20
C ASP A 393 -23.09 18.28 5.90
N THR A 394 -23.86 17.72 4.98
CA THR A 394 -23.61 16.45 4.29
C THR A 394 -22.33 16.53 3.46
N SER A 395 -21.15 16.52 4.08
CA SER A 395 -19.91 16.30 3.32
C SER A 395 -19.72 14.79 3.12
N MET A 396 -19.82 14.35 1.87
CA MET A 396 -19.31 13.03 1.49
C MET A 396 -17.78 13.12 1.49
N SER A 397 -17.10 12.11 2.04
CA SER A 397 -15.63 12.09 1.96
C SER A 397 -15.17 12.05 0.49
N SER A 398 -14.19 12.89 0.16
CA SER A 398 -13.54 12.96 -1.15
C SER A 398 -13.09 11.57 -1.65
N ASP A 399 -12.55 10.76 -0.73
CA ASP A 399 -12.18 9.37 -0.95
C ASP A 399 -13.31 8.48 -1.49
N ARG A 400 -14.55 8.70 -1.05
CA ARG A 400 -15.70 7.89 -1.49
C ARG A 400 -16.18 8.34 -2.86
N ILE A 401 -16.14 9.65 -3.14
CA ILE A 401 -16.44 10.20 -4.47
C ILE A 401 -15.50 9.59 -5.52
N HIS A 402 -14.20 9.46 -5.20
CA HIS A 402 -13.24 8.81 -6.09
C HIS A 402 -13.52 7.31 -6.33
N ARG A 403 -13.91 6.56 -5.30
CA ARG A 403 -14.27 5.13 -5.44
C ARG A 403 -15.55 4.92 -6.27
N VAL A 404 -16.50 5.85 -6.22
CA VAL A 404 -17.74 5.79 -7.00
C VAL A 404 -17.52 6.22 -8.45
N ARG A 405 -16.62 7.18 -8.70
CA ARG A 405 -16.29 7.69 -10.05
C ARG A 405 -15.29 6.83 -10.84
N GLY A 406 -14.62 5.86 -10.22
CA GLY A 406 -13.48 5.11 -10.77
C GLY A 406 -13.72 4.20 -12.00
N ASN A 407 -14.88 4.26 -12.66
CA ASN A 407 -15.25 3.33 -13.74
C ASN A 407 -14.98 3.83 -15.18
N THR A 408 -14.29 4.94 -15.38
CA THR A 408 -14.07 5.50 -16.74
C THR A 408 -12.60 5.78 -17.02
N VAL A 409 -11.77 4.75 -17.12
CA VAL A 409 -10.57 4.82 -17.98
C VAL A 409 -10.50 3.56 -18.83
N SER A 410 -10.98 3.68 -20.06
CA SER A 410 -10.81 2.66 -21.10
C SER A 410 -9.33 2.61 -21.50
N HIS A 411 -8.54 1.84 -20.76
CA HIS A 411 -7.18 1.51 -21.17
C HIS A 411 -7.25 0.57 -22.38
N ARG A 412 -6.96 1.09 -23.57
CA ARG A 412 -6.79 0.26 -24.77
C ARG A 412 -5.66 -0.74 -24.51
N LEU A 413 -5.97 -2.01 -24.73
CA LEU A 413 -5.00 -3.08 -24.94
C LEU A 413 -4.20 -2.71 -26.20
N VAL A 414 -3.01 -2.12 -26.03
CA VAL A 414 -2.14 -1.84 -27.18
C VAL A 414 -1.22 -3.04 -27.37
N THR A 415 -1.56 -3.87 -28.34
CA THR A 415 -0.68 -4.85 -28.95
C THR A 415 0.51 -4.13 -29.60
N GLN A 416 1.73 -4.42 -29.16
CA GLN A 416 2.94 -4.00 -29.89
C GLN A 416 2.95 -4.57 -31.31
N PRO A 417 3.40 -3.82 -32.33
CA PRO A 417 3.52 -4.32 -33.69
C PRO A 417 4.53 -5.48 -33.76
N SER A 418 4.10 -6.62 -34.32
CA SER A 418 4.80 -7.89 -34.18
C SER A 418 6.00 -8.13 -35.12
N GLY A 419 6.56 -7.12 -35.81
CA GLY A 419 7.39 -7.42 -36.99
C GLY A 419 8.62 -6.57 -37.33
N ALA A 420 8.77 -5.32 -36.88
CA ALA A 420 9.87 -4.48 -37.37
C ALA A 420 10.43 -3.51 -36.33
N LEU A 421 11.73 -3.26 -36.40
CA LEU A 421 12.38 -2.14 -35.69
C LEU A 421 11.79 -0.83 -36.21
N HIS A 422 11.24 -0.02 -35.31
CA HIS A 422 10.67 1.28 -35.68
C HIS A 422 10.91 2.31 -34.58
N LYS A 423 10.89 3.59 -34.96
CA LYS A 423 10.90 4.70 -34.02
C LYS A 423 9.47 5.04 -33.65
N GLU A 424 9.08 4.71 -32.42
CA GLU A 424 7.85 5.21 -31.84
C GLU A 424 7.96 6.69 -31.43
N LYS A 425 6.84 7.42 -31.56
CA LYS A 425 6.72 8.80 -31.03
C LYS A 425 6.43 8.79 -29.53
N LYS A 426 5.95 7.67 -29.01
CA LYS A 426 5.48 7.52 -27.64
C LYS A 426 5.83 6.13 -27.14
N LEU A 427 6.49 6.05 -25.99
CA LEU A 427 6.88 4.81 -25.33
C LEU A 427 5.91 4.48 -24.21
N MET A 428 5.72 3.19 -23.95
CA MET A 428 4.83 2.64 -22.93
C MET A 428 5.63 1.82 -21.90
N VAL A 429 5.10 1.72 -20.69
CA VAL A 429 5.56 0.74 -19.69
C VAL A 429 5.34 -0.67 -20.26
N GLY A 430 6.38 -1.51 -20.20
CA GLY A 430 6.44 -2.84 -20.83
C GLY A 430 7.14 -2.86 -22.18
N ASP A 431 7.42 -1.69 -22.78
CA ASP A 431 8.11 -1.64 -24.08
C ASP A 431 9.56 -2.07 -24.00
N TRP A 432 9.99 -2.82 -25.02
CA TRP A 432 11.38 -3.20 -25.23
C TRP A 432 12.02 -2.17 -26.14
N CYS A 433 13.09 -1.54 -25.67
CA CYS A 433 13.72 -0.43 -26.37
C CYS A 433 15.24 -0.60 -26.38
N ALA A 434 15.87 -0.10 -27.45
CA ALA A 434 17.31 0.08 -27.51
C ALA A 434 17.66 1.51 -27.12
N PHE A 435 18.66 1.64 -26.24
CA PHE A 435 19.19 2.91 -25.76
C PHE A 435 20.69 3.01 -26.04
N THR A 436 21.18 4.23 -26.27
CA THR A 436 22.61 4.51 -26.33
C THR A 436 23.16 4.64 -24.91
N SER A 437 24.13 3.80 -24.55
CA SER A 437 24.88 3.91 -23.29
C SER A 437 25.83 5.11 -23.30
N GLU A 438 26.39 5.46 -22.14
CA GLU A 438 27.42 6.51 -21.99
C GLU A 438 28.71 6.16 -22.73
N ASP A 439 29.09 4.88 -22.74
CA ASP A 439 30.21 4.34 -23.54
C ASP A 439 29.89 4.21 -25.03
N ASN A 440 28.80 4.83 -25.47
CA ASN A 440 28.32 4.78 -26.85
C ASN A 440 28.01 3.35 -27.34
N THR A 441 27.77 2.40 -26.43
CA THR A 441 27.31 1.04 -26.72
C THR A 441 25.78 0.97 -26.78
N VAL A 442 25.22 -0.10 -27.33
CA VAL A 442 23.76 -0.32 -27.36
C VAL A 442 23.36 -1.13 -26.13
N ALA A 443 22.45 -0.58 -25.33
CA ALA A 443 21.82 -1.26 -24.20
C ALA A 443 20.36 -1.59 -24.52
N VAL A 444 19.91 -2.79 -24.18
CA VAL A 444 18.51 -3.19 -24.32
C VAL A 444 17.83 -3.02 -22.96
N GLY A 445 16.80 -2.18 -22.92
CA GLY A 445 16.03 -1.91 -21.72
C GLY A 445 14.56 -2.27 -21.94
N ARG A 446 13.94 -2.91 -20.95
CA ARG A 446 12.48 -2.99 -20.87
C ARG A 446 11.97 -1.94 -19.89
N ILE A 447 11.08 -1.06 -20.34
CA ILE A 447 10.60 0.08 -19.56
C ILE A 447 9.66 -0.39 -18.43
N LEU A 448 9.93 0.08 -17.21
CA LEU A 448 9.14 -0.21 -16.01
C LEU A 448 8.37 1.00 -15.50
N ALA A 449 8.96 2.19 -15.60
CA ALA A 449 8.34 3.43 -15.16
C ALA A 449 8.97 4.62 -15.88
N PHE A 450 8.26 5.75 -15.83
CA PHE A 450 8.76 7.04 -16.24
C PHE A 450 8.84 7.96 -15.02
N SER A 451 9.71 8.96 -15.09
CA SER A 451 9.85 10.03 -14.09
C SER A 451 10.35 11.28 -14.80
N TYR A 452 10.05 12.45 -14.27
CA TYR A 452 10.79 13.65 -14.69
C TYR A 452 12.19 13.62 -14.06
N LEU A 453 13.21 13.99 -14.85
CA LEU A 453 14.61 14.01 -14.39
C LEU A 453 14.91 15.25 -13.55
N PHE A 454 14.24 16.36 -13.87
CA PHE A 454 14.42 17.63 -13.18
C PHE A 454 13.19 17.99 -12.36
N GLY A 455 13.39 18.25 -11.07
CA GLY A 455 12.37 18.70 -10.14
C GLY A 455 12.99 18.93 -8.76
N SER A 456 12.62 20.04 -8.11
CA SER A 456 13.10 20.40 -6.78
C SER A 456 12.55 19.52 -5.66
N THR A 457 11.44 18.82 -5.91
CA THR A 457 10.75 17.94 -4.95
C THR A 457 10.37 16.63 -5.62
N TRP A 458 10.17 15.58 -4.82
CA TRP A 458 9.74 14.26 -5.31
C TRP A 458 8.39 14.32 -6.04
N LYS A 459 7.45 15.19 -5.60
CA LYS A 459 6.16 15.42 -6.27
C LYS A 459 6.36 16.00 -7.68
N ASN A 460 7.37 16.85 -7.86
CA ASN A 460 7.72 17.44 -9.15
C ASN A 460 8.43 16.48 -10.11
N GLN A 461 8.98 15.38 -9.58
CA GLN A 461 9.60 14.31 -10.36
C GLN A 461 8.59 13.21 -10.76
N GLU A 462 7.42 13.14 -10.12
CA GLU A 462 6.45 12.07 -10.36
C GLU A 462 5.83 12.12 -11.76
N TYR A 463 5.83 10.96 -12.43
CA TYR A 463 5.16 10.76 -13.71
C TYR A 463 4.16 9.61 -13.60
N SER A 464 2.87 9.95 -13.44
CA SER A 464 1.81 8.98 -13.14
C SER A 464 1.34 8.18 -14.35
N ALA A 465 1.53 8.70 -15.57
CA ALA A 465 1.08 8.04 -16.79
C ALA A 465 1.97 6.83 -17.15
N LEU A 466 1.37 5.82 -17.77
CA LEU A 466 2.07 4.60 -18.24
C LEU A 466 2.77 4.78 -19.57
N SER A 467 2.83 6.01 -20.06
CA SER A 467 3.28 6.32 -21.40
C SER A 467 3.89 7.70 -21.47
N ALA A 468 5.01 7.84 -22.16
CA ALA A 468 5.73 9.10 -22.33
C ALA A 468 6.04 9.39 -23.80
N PRO A 469 5.92 10.66 -24.24
CA PRO A 469 6.39 11.04 -25.56
C PRO A 469 7.93 11.01 -25.60
N VAL A 470 8.50 10.60 -26.74
CA VAL A 470 9.96 10.58 -26.95
C VAL A 470 10.51 12.00 -27.11
N GLU A 471 9.72 12.88 -27.74
CA GLU A 471 10.04 14.30 -27.89
C GLU A 471 9.05 15.12 -27.06
N PRO A 472 9.50 16.14 -26.32
CA PRO A 472 8.60 17.01 -25.56
C PRO A 472 7.61 17.71 -26.50
N PRO A 473 6.35 17.93 -26.09
CA PRO A 473 5.40 18.72 -26.87
C PRO A 473 5.96 20.12 -27.15
N LYS A 474 5.69 20.68 -28.33
CA LYS A 474 6.32 21.91 -28.87
C LYS A 474 6.22 23.17 -27.99
N ASN A 475 5.47 23.16 -26.89
CA ASN A 475 5.22 24.31 -26.01
C ASN A 475 5.49 24.03 -24.52
N VAL A 476 6.23 22.98 -24.16
CA VAL A 476 6.53 22.64 -22.76
C VAL A 476 8.04 22.68 -22.52
N GLN A 477 8.46 23.40 -21.48
CA GLN A 477 9.86 23.39 -21.03
C GLN A 477 10.21 21.96 -20.57
N ALA A 478 11.12 21.30 -21.28
CA ALA A 478 11.42 19.89 -21.06
C ALA A 478 12.06 19.69 -19.68
N ARG A 479 11.31 19.14 -18.72
CA ARG A 479 11.85 18.68 -17.42
C ARG A 479 12.71 17.42 -17.53
N GLY A 480 13.03 16.99 -18.76
CA GLY A 480 13.66 15.71 -19.07
C GLY A 480 12.78 14.54 -18.66
N ILE A 481 12.56 13.56 -19.53
CA ILE A 481 11.85 12.34 -19.15
C ILE A 481 12.89 11.23 -18.98
N GLY A 482 12.88 10.64 -17.80
CA GLY A 482 13.66 9.48 -17.46
C GLY A 482 12.84 8.21 -17.58
N CYS A 483 13.47 7.13 -18.03
CA CYS A 483 12.91 5.79 -18.12
C CYS A 483 13.64 4.88 -17.14
N LEU A 484 12.91 4.28 -16.20
CA LEU A 484 13.43 3.18 -15.39
C LEU A 484 13.27 1.89 -16.19
N CYS A 485 14.34 1.12 -16.35
CA CYS A 485 14.33 -0.09 -17.16
C CYS A 485 14.91 -1.30 -16.42
N THR A 486 14.42 -2.50 -16.77
CA THR A 486 15.20 -3.73 -16.59
C THR A 486 16.19 -3.83 -17.74
N TRP A 487 17.47 -3.98 -17.44
CA TRP A 487 18.54 -3.94 -18.45
C TRP A 487 19.03 -5.32 -18.87
N PHE A 488 19.29 -5.48 -20.17
CA PHE A 488 19.73 -6.72 -20.78
C PHE A 488 20.91 -6.48 -21.72
N LYS A 489 21.84 -7.43 -21.74
CA LYS A 489 22.93 -7.53 -22.70
C LYS A 489 22.58 -8.57 -23.75
N ILE A 490 22.91 -8.25 -25.01
CA ILE A 490 22.76 -9.19 -26.13
C ILE A 490 24.01 -10.08 -26.14
N VAL A 491 23.80 -11.38 -25.92
CA VAL A 491 24.82 -12.43 -25.97
C VAL A 491 24.74 -13.13 -27.34
N LYS A 492 25.68 -14.05 -27.62
CA LYS A 492 25.70 -14.86 -28.86
C LYS A 492 24.30 -15.42 -29.17
N ASN A 493 23.96 -15.43 -30.46
CA ASN A 493 22.67 -15.90 -31.00
C ASN A 493 21.43 -15.09 -30.59
N GLY A 494 21.60 -13.80 -30.24
CA GLY A 494 20.48 -12.91 -29.92
C GLY A 494 19.85 -13.18 -28.55
N LYS A 495 20.46 -14.05 -27.74
CA LYS A 495 20.03 -14.32 -26.36
C LYS A 495 20.23 -13.08 -25.49
N LEU A 496 19.20 -12.68 -24.76
CA LEU A 496 19.26 -11.59 -23.79
C LEU A 496 19.61 -12.15 -22.42
N GLN A 497 20.64 -11.58 -21.80
CA GLN A 497 21.02 -11.87 -20.43
C GLN A 497 20.80 -10.65 -19.55
N SER A 498 20.11 -10.82 -18.42
CA SER A 498 19.89 -9.74 -17.46
C SER A 498 21.22 -9.15 -16.99
N THR A 499 21.30 -7.83 -16.96
CA THR A 499 22.50 -7.10 -16.57
C THR A 499 22.37 -6.62 -15.13
N SER A 500 23.40 -6.87 -14.32
CA SER A 500 23.51 -6.27 -13.00
C SER A 500 23.82 -4.79 -13.14
N MET A 501 23.05 -3.94 -12.46
CA MET A 501 23.32 -2.53 -12.31
C MET A 501 24.02 -2.30 -10.97
N ASP A 502 24.96 -1.36 -10.93
CA ASP A 502 25.47 -0.87 -9.65
C ASP A 502 24.40 -0.01 -8.99
N VAL A 503 23.86 0.98 -9.70
CA VAL A 503 22.72 1.78 -9.23
C VAL A 503 21.57 1.72 -10.23
N HIS A 504 20.38 1.38 -9.75
CA HIS A 504 19.14 1.47 -10.51
C HIS A 504 18.69 2.93 -10.52
N GLY A 505 18.49 3.48 -11.71
CA GLY A 505 18.11 4.87 -11.89
C GLY A 505 17.34 5.10 -13.18
N TYR A 506 16.83 6.32 -13.33
CA TYR A 506 16.14 6.75 -14.54
C TYR A 506 17.13 7.13 -15.62
N TYR A 507 16.97 6.53 -16.80
CA TYR A 507 17.80 6.79 -17.97
C TYR A 507 17.10 7.80 -18.88
N ASN A 508 17.82 8.82 -19.35
CA ASN A 508 17.20 9.86 -20.17
C ASN A 508 16.61 9.26 -21.46
N ILE A 509 15.32 9.53 -21.72
CA ILE A 509 14.58 9.11 -22.91
C ILE A 509 15.24 9.62 -24.20
N ASP A 510 15.99 10.73 -24.16
CA ASP A 510 16.72 11.27 -25.31
C ASP A 510 17.75 10.28 -25.87
N LYS A 511 18.24 9.35 -25.04
CA LYS A 511 19.16 8.28 -25.41
C LYS A 511 18.45 7.12 -26.15
N TYR A 512 17.14 7.16 -26.32
CA TYR A 512 16.36 6.19 -27.08
C TYR A 512 16.79 6.14 -28.56
N ILE A 513 16.87 4.93 -29.10
CA ILE A 513 17.23 4.63 -30.50
C ILE A 513 16.01 4.16 -31.27
N CYS A 514 15.39 3.07 -30.82
CA CYS A 514 14.24 2.43 -31.47
C CYS A 514 13.52 1.44 -30.53
N SER A 515 12.26 1.15 -30.84
CA SER A 515 11.46 0.09 -30.22
C SER A 515 11.84 -1.25 -30.84
N LEU A 516 12.00 -2.26 -29.98
CA LEU A 516 12.34 -3.62 -30.33
C LEU A 516 11.09 -4.49 -30.31
N PRO A 517 10.98 -5.50 -31.20
CA PRO A 517 9.96 -6.51 -31.05
C PRO A 517 10.15 -7.25 -29.73
N ARG A 518 9.04 -7.66 -29.13
CA ARG A 518 9.06 -8.43 -27.89
C ARG A 518 9.94 -9.68 -28.03
N PRO A 519 10.87 -9.95 -27.10
CA PRO A 519 11.69 -11.15 -27.13
C PRO A 519 10.84 -12.42 -27.00
N ASP A 520 11.26 -13.48 -27.68
CA ASP A 520 10.70 -14.81 -27.50
C ASP A 520 11.18 -15.41 -26.18
N ILE A 521 10.25 -16.01 -25.45
CA ILE A 521 10.55 -16.73 -24.20
C ILE A 521 10.64 -18.21 -24.54
N VAL A 522 11.85 -18.78 -24.45
CA VAL A 522 12.09 -20.21 -24.63
C VAL A 522 12.61 -20.76 -23.31
N GLY A 523 11.72 -21.39 -22.53
CA GLY A 523 12.03 -21.76 -21.15
C GLY A 523 12.24 -20.54 -20.26
N LYS A 524 13.43 -20.38 -19.67
CA LYS A 524 13.83 -19.21 -18.88
C LYS A 524 14.62 -18.17 -19.67
N ASP A 525 14.94 -18.47 -20.92
CA ASP A 525 15.80 -17.63 -21.75
C ASP A 525 14.97 -16.72 -22.66
N LEU A 526 15.51 -15.52 -22.91
CA LEU A 526 14.92 -14.51 -23.76
C LEU A 526 15.73 -14.38 -25.05
N PHE A 527 15.07 -14.31 -26.20
CA PHE A 527 15.73 -14.17 -27.50
C PHE A 527 15.17 -12.99 -28.29
N LEU A 528 16.04 -12.10 -28.75
CA LEU A 528 15.66 -11.05 -29.68
C LEU A 528 15.46 -11.63 -31.08
N ARG A 529 14.39 -11.18 -31.74
CA ARG A 529 14.12 -11.49 -33.15
C ARG A 529 14.93 -10.65 -34.14
N CYS A 530 15.61 -9.60 -33.67
CA CYS A 530 16.38 -8.67 -34.49
C CYS A 530 17.88 -8.74 -34.20
N SER A 531 18.72 -8.45 -35.21
CA SER A 531 20.18 -8.49 -35.05
C SER A 531 20.72 -7.18 -34.46
N LEU A 532 21.83 -7.25 -33.71
CA LEU A 532 22.53 -6.07 -33.19
C LEU A 532 22.91 -5.09 -34.32
N LYS A 533 23.32 -5.63 -35.48
CA LYS A 533 23.70 -4.84 -36.66
C LYS A 533 22.55 -3.97 -37.16
N ASP A 534 21.31 -4.42 -37.04
CA ASP A 534 20.14 -3.65 -37.49
C ASP A 534 19.84 -2.47 -36.55
N ILE A 535 20.07 -2.66 -35.24
CA ILE A 535 19.95 -1.60 -34.24
C ILE A 535 21.07 -0.56 -34.43
N GLU A 536 22.31 -1.00 -34.67
CA GLU A 536 23.45 -0.11 -34.93
C GLU A 536 23.28 0.73 -36.21
N LYS A 537 22.70 0.16 -37.26
CA LYS A 537 22.34 0.91 -38.48
C LYS A 537 21.35 2.05 -38.21
N LEU A 538 20.36 1.82 -37.32
CA LEU A 538 19.40 2.86 -36.92
C LEU A 538 20.03 3.92 -36.03
N LYS A 539 21.02 3.53 -35.21
CA LYS A 539 21.82 4.47 -34.42
C LYS A 539 22.63 5.42 -35.31
N ALA A 540 23.26 4.91 -36.38
CA ALA A 540 24.07 5.71 -37.31
C ALA A 540 23.26 6.72 -38.18
N LYS A 541 21.93 6.60 -38.21
CA LYS A 541 21.02 7.54 -38.89
C LYS A 541 20.53 8.68 -37.98
N LYS A 542 20.93 8.68 -36.70
CA LYS A 542 20.66 9.74 -35.72
C LYS A 542 21.85 10.68 -35.70
#